data_AF-A0AA50U194-F1
#
_entry.id   AF-A0AA50U194-F1
#
_cell.length_a   1.000
_cell.length_b   1.000
_cell.length_c   1.000
_cell.angle_alpha   90.00
_cell.angle_beta   90.00
_cell.angle_gamma   90.00
#
_symmetry.space_group_name_H-M   'P 1'
#
loop_
_entity.id
_entity.type
_entity.pdbx_description
1 polymer ?
#
loop_
_entity_poly.entity_id
_entity_poly.type
_entity_poly.pdbx_seq_one_letter_code
_entity_poly.pdbx_strand_id
1 'polypeptide(L)'
;EKVVLDLGCGTGILSMFSATAGARQVYALDQSEIIYHAMDIIRENKLEHIIKTIKGRLENTKLDEKVDIIVSEWMGYFLLFEGML
;
A
#
# COMPACT_ATOMS: atom_id res chain seq x y z
N GLU A 1 0.75 11.66 14.46
CA GLU A 1 0.42 10.31 13.93
C GLU A 1 -0.37 10.46 12.64
N LYS A 2 -0.01 9.70 11.59
CA LYS A 2 -0.54 9.87 10.22
C LYS A 2 -1.03 8.55 9.62
N VAL A 3 -2.07 8.61 8.80
CA VAL A 3 -2.61 7.47 8.05
C VAL A 3 -2.11 7.52 6.62
N VAL A 4 -1.56 6.41 6.13
CA VAL A 4 -0.96 6.33 4.79
C VAL A 4 -1.73 5.34 3.93
N LEU A 5 -1.98 5.70 2.68
CA LEU A 5 -2.39 4.78 1.61
C LEU A 5 -1.18 4.51 0.71
N ASP A 6 -0.79 3.26 0.59
CA ASP A 6 0.13 2.76 -0.44
C ASP A 6 -0.71 2.16 -1.58
N LEU A 7 -0.78 2.89 -2.69
CA LEU A 7 -1.62 2.56 -3.84
C LEU A 7 -0.82 1.80 -4.90
N GLY A 8 -1.21 0.55 -5.16
CA GLY A 8 -0.43 -0.38 -5.98
C GLY A 8 0.77 -0.89 -5.20
N CYS A 9 0.53 -1.42 -4.00
CA CYS A 9 1.60 -1.68 -3.04
C CYS A 9 2.60 -2.76 -3.49
N GLY A 10 2.24 -3.61 -4.47
CA GLY A 10 3.08 -4.71 -4.92
C GLY A 10 3.45 -5.62 -3.76
N THR A 11 4.75 -5.78 -3.50
CA THR A 11 5.29 -6.56 -2.37
C THR A 11 5.17 -5.85 -1.01
N GLY A 12 4.69 -4.61 -0.96
CA GLY A 12 4.46 -3.84 0.26
C GLY A 12 5.67 -3.06 0.78
N ILE A 13 6.70 -2.84 -0.04
CA ILE A 13 7.94 -2.17 0.41
C ILE A 13 7.70 -0.73 0.90
N LEU A 14 6.91 0.07 0.17
CA LEU A 14 6.60 1.45 0.57
C LEU A 14 5.69 1.48 1.80
N SER A 15 4.80 0.49 1.93
CA SER A 15 4.02 0.28 3.15
C SER A 15 4.91 0.04 4.38
N MET A 16 5.94 -0.81 4.26
CA MET A 16 6.89 -1.07 5.35
C MET A 16 7.75 0.15 5.69
N PHE A 17 8.19 0.92 4.69
CA PHE A 17 8.87 2.20 4.95
C PHE A 17 7.97 3.19 5.68
N SER A 18 6.70 3.29 5.29
CA SER A 18 5.72 4.15 5.94
C SER A 18 5.47 3.73 7.39
N ALA A 19 5.31 2.43 7.66
CA ALA A 19 5.16 1.91 9.01
C ALA A 19 6.40 2.20 9.87
N THR A 20 7.60 1.94 9.34
CA THR A 20 8.87 2.18 10.04
C THR A 20 9.13 3.67 10.30
N ALA A 21 8.62 4.56 9.43
CA ALA A 21 8.67 6.00 9.62
C ALA A 21 7.69 6.54 10.68
N GLY A 22 6.91 5.67 11.33
CA GLY A 22 5.99 6.04 12.40
C GLY A 22 4.57 6.37 11.94
N ALA A 23 4.12 5.81 10.80
CA ALA A 23 2.71 5.85 10.45
C ALA A 23 1.87 5.13 11.52
N ARG A 24 0.70 5.69 11.84
CA ARG A 24 -0.26 5.07 12.78
C ARG A 24 -0.91 3.83 12.17
N GLN A 25 -1.23 3.94 10.88
CA GLN A 25 -1.90 2.92 10.09
C GLN A 25 -1.46 3.09 8.65
N VAL A 26 -1.20 1.97 7.98
CA VAL A 26 -0.95 1.92 6.54
C VAL A 26 -2.01 1.04 5.90
N TYR A 27 -2.62 1.53 4.83
CA TYR A 27 -3.47 0.75 3.93
C TYR A 27 -2.64 0.37 2.70
N ALA A 28 -2.32 -0.90 2.55
CA ALA A 28 -1.56 -1.43 1.41
C ALA A 28 -2.55 -2.03 0.41
N LEU A 29 -2.84 -1.31 -0.69
CA LEU A 29 -3.86 -1.69 -1.66
C LEU A 29 -3.23 -2.17 -2.96
N ASP A 30 -3.61 -3.37 -3.40
CA ASP A 30 -3.20 -3.92 -4.69
C ASP A 30 -4.30 -4.82 -5.26
N GLN A 31 -4.51 -4.76 -6.57
CA GLN A 31 -5.53 -5.58 -7.24
C GLN A 31 -5.02 -6.99 -7.56
N SER A 32 -3.71 -7.16 -7.73
CA SER A 32 -3.12 -8.41 -8.19
C SER A 32 -2.94 -9.43 -7.06
N GLU A 33 -2.64 -10.67 -7.43
CA GLU A 33 -2.41 -11.77 -6.48
C GLU A 33 -1.14 -11.59 -5.63
N ILE A 34 -0.26 -10.65 -6.01
CA ILE A 34 0.99 -10.35 -5.27
C ILE A 34 0.70 -9.94 -3.83
N ILE A 35 -0.50 -9.43 -3.54
CA ILE A 35 -0.86 -8.97 -2.22
C ILE A 35 -0.85 -10.08 -1.17
N TYR A 36 -1.04 -11.34 -1.57
CA TYR A 36 -0.90 -12.47 -0.65
C TYR A 36 0.56 -12.69 -0.26
N HIS A 37 1.50 -12.49 -1.17
CA HIS A 37 2.92 -12.46 -0.84
C HIS A 37 3.28 -11.25 0.01
N ALA A 38 2.70 -10.07 -0.27
CA ALA A 38 2.88 -8.88 0.56
C ALA A 38 2.42 -9.12 2.01
N MET A 39 1.29 -9.81 2.21
CA MET A 39 0.81 -10.20 3.54
C MET A 39 1.85 -11.04 4.29
N ASP A 40 2.46 -12.02 3.64
CA ASP A 40 3.47 -12.88 4.27
C ASP A 40 4.75 -12.09 4.58
N ILE A 41 5.23 -11.27 3.64
CA ILE A 41 6.38 -10.37 3.85
C ILE A 41 6.13 -9.45 5.06
N ILE A 42 4.95 -8.83 5.15
CA ILE A 42 4.59 -7.94 6.26
C ILE A 42 4.59 -8.67 7.61
N ARG A 43 4.06 -9.90 7.65
CA ARG A 43 4.04 -10.74 8.87
C ARG A 43 5.44 -11.18 9.29
N GLU A 44 6.28 -11.60 8.34
CA GLU A 44 7.68 -11.97 8.61
C GLU A 44 8.46 -10.79 9.23
N ASN A 45 8.11 -9.56 8.83
CA ASN A 45 8.68 -8.33 9.38
C ASN A 45 7.96 -7.79 10.63
N LYS A 46 6.92 -8.49 11.12
CA LYS A 46 6.15 -8.13 12.33
C LYS A 46 5.43 -6.78 12.24
N LEU A 47 5.01 -6.38 11.04
CA LEU A 47 4.38 -5.09 10.78
C LEU A 47 2.85 -5.18 10.56
N GLU A 48 2.27 -6.37 10.69
CA GLU A 48 0.84 -6.64 10.46
C GLU A 48 -0.11 -5.91 11.42
N HIS A 49 0.42 -5.40 12.53
CA HIS A 49 -0.32 -4.58 13.50
C HIS A 49 -0.47 -3.11 13.06
N ILE A 50 0.33 -2.66 12.08
CA ILE A 50 0.29 -1.30 11.52
C ILE A 50 -0.23 -1.31 10.08
N ILE A 51 0.13 -2.34 9.30
CA ILE A 51 -0.18 -2.42 7.87
C ILE A 51 -1.37 -3.34 7.64
N LYS A 52 -2.45 -2.79 7.09
CA LYS A 52 -3.64 -3.51 6.63
C LYS A 52 -3.59 -3.65 5.11
N THR A 53 -3.46 -4.88 4.63
CA THR A 53 -3.51 -5.20 3.20
C THR A 53 -4.96 -5.27 2.71
N ILE A 54 -5.22 -4.74 1.52
CA ILE A 54 -6.53 -4.75 0.86
C ILE A 54 -6.38 -5.20 -0.58
N LYS A 55 -6.94 -6.37 -0.90
CA LYS A 55 -7.03 -6.84 -2.28
C LYS A 55 -8.17 -6.13 -3.01
N GLY A 56 -7.86 -5.33 -4.01
CA GLY A 56 -8.87 -4.63 -4.78
C GLY A 56 -8.32 -3.49 -5.62
N ARG A 57 -9.23 -2.86 -6.38
CA ARG A 57 -9.02 -1.60 -7.07
C ARG A 57 -9.46 -0.44 -6.18
N LEU A 58 -8.74 0.68 -6.18
CA LEU A 58 -9.07 1.85 -5.36
C LEU A 58 -10.49 2.36 -5.67
N GLU A 59 -10.87 2.37 -6.95
CA GLU A 59 -12.16 2.84 -7.45
C GLU A 59 -13.35 2.05 -6.87
N ASN A 60 -13.12 0.81 -6.44
CA ASN A 60 -14.13 -0.10 -5.90
C ASN A 60 -13.94 -0.37 -4.39
N THR A 61 -12.93 0.25 -3.77
CA THR A 61 -12.55 0.00 -2.38
C THR A 61 -12.94 1.18 -1.52
N LYS A 62 -13.68 0.92 -0.43
CA LYS A 62 -13.95 1.92 0.60
C LYS A 62 -12.95 1.75 1.74
N LEU A 63 -12.26 2.84 2.07
CA LEU A 63 -11.41 2.92 3.25
C LEU A 63 -12.27 3.33 4.46
N ASP A 64 -11.92 2.80 5.63
CA ASP A 64 -12.66 3.03 6.88
C ASP A 64 -12.51 4.47 7.39
N GLU A 65 -11.43 5.15 6.98
CA GLU A 65 -11.12 6.54 7.32
C GLU A 65 -10.44 7.27 6.17
N LYS A 66 -10.39 8.61 6.24
CA LYS A 66 -9.60 9.41 5.30
C LYS A 66 -8.11 9.24 5.60
N VAL A 67 -7.30 9.23 4.54
CA VAL A 67 -5.84 9.16 4.67
C VAL A 67 -5.21 10.55 4.64
N ASP A 68 -4.09 10.72 5.35
CA ASP A 68 -3.31 11.96 5.35
C ASP A 68 -2.33 12.02 4.17
N ILE A 69 -1.80 10.86 3.76
CA ILE A 69 -0.73 10.71 2.78
C ILE A 69 -1.09 9.59 1.81
N ILE A 70 -0.85 9.82 0.52
CA ILE A 70 -0.87 8.79 -0.52
C ILE A 70 0.56 8.64 -1.02
N VAL A 71 1.06 7.40 -1.00
CA VAL A 71 2.33 7.00 -1.60
C VAL A 71 2.03 5.96 -2.67
N SER A 72 2.75 6.02 -3.79
CA SER A 72 2.58 5.08 -4.89
C SER A 72 3.81 5.13 -5.78
N GLU A 73 4.17 3.99 -6.33
CA GLU A 73 5.03 3.89 -7.50
C GLU A 73 4.09 3.73 -8.71
N TRP A 74 3.80 4.83 -9.41
CA TRP A 74 2.82 4.86 -10.50
C TRP A 74 3.45 5.17 -11.86
N MET A 75 4.75 5.49 -11.89
CA MET A 75 5.40 6.04 -13.06
C MET A 75 5.79 4.93 -14.02
N GLY A 76 5.23 4.98 -15.22
CA GLY A 76 5.55 4.04 -16.30
C GLY A 76 6.74 4.48 -17.16
N TYR A 77 6.97 3.75 -18.24
CA TYR A 77 7.93 4.16 -19.27
C TYR A 77 7.52 5.50 -19.87
N PHE A 78 8.49 6.41 -19.98
CA PHE A 78 8.23 7.78 -20.40
C PHE A 78 7.07 8.41 -19.59
N LEU A 79 7.06 8.14 -18.28
CA LEU A 79 6.09 8.55 -17.27
C LEU A 79 4.71 7.88 -17.36
N LEU A 80 4.16 7.71 -18.56
CA LEU A 80 2.74 7.39 -18.74
C LEU A 80 2.47 5.99 -19.31
N PHE A 81 3.40 5.40 -20.05
CA PHE A 81 3.17 4.10 -20.67
C PHE A 81 3.27 2.98 -19.62
N GLU A 82 2.21 2.20 -19.46
CA GLU A 82 2.05 1.19 -18.39
C GLU A 82 2.06 1.79 -16.97
N GLY A 83 1.88 3.11 -16.84
CA GLY A 83 1.71 3.77 -15.55
C GLY A 83 0.31 3.62 -14.96
N MET A 84 0.14 4.05 -13.72
CA MET A 84 -1.13 4.00 -12.98
C MET A 84 -1.76 5.38 -12.72
N LEU A 85 -1.39 6.39 -13.54
CA LEU A 85 -1.91 7.76 -13.45
C LEU A 85 -3.28 7.92 -14.14
#